data_AF-A0A8J9X142-F1
#
_entry.id   AF-A0A8J9X142-F1
#
_cell.length_a   1.000
_cell.length_b   1.000
_cell.length_c   1.000
_cell.angle_alpha   90.00
_cell.angle_beta   90.00
_cell.angle_gamma   90.00
#
_symmetry.space_group_name_H-M   'P 1'
#
loop_
_entity.id
_entity.type
_entity.pdbx_description
1 polymer ?
#
loop_
_entity_poly.entity_id
_entity_poly.type
_entity_poly.pdbx_seq_one_letter_code
_entity_poly.pdbx_strand_id
1 'polypeptide(L)'
;MRPDCCSFRIGCVMLALASYLGRPAGAFQLSKPIGSSTIGARRSAQPTPTALDVIKVKKPDPFSYAEQSRLYRRDFYDHDAWLKHRAKNRFVGTIAKMFESGVIRQLADEIFLIGAVATFVCLFNSLCVVGYEDFQNVHHDPIFIYGAPLVTLPGEPFSLSSPALSLLL
;
A
#
# COMPACT_ATOMS: atom_id res chain seq x y z
N MET A 1 -30.66 -3.09 -30.88
CA MET A 1 -29.87 -3.74 -29.82
C MET A 1 -28.81 -2.75 -29.36
N ARG A 2 -28.99 -2.14 -28.18
CA ARG A 2 -28.08 -1.13 -27.62
C ARG A 2 -27.05 -1.81 -26.72
N PRO A 3 -25.75 -1.46 -26.80
CA PRO A 3 -24.74 -1.94 -25.86
C PRO A 3 -24.59 -0.97 -24.67
N ASP A 4 -25.49 -1.09 -23.70
CA ASP A 4 -25.38 -0.39 -22.41
C ASP A 4 -24.68 -1.31 -21.40
N CYS A 5 -23.34 -1.36 -21.40
CA CYS A 5 -22.58 -2.18 -20.43
C CYS A 5 -21.30 -1.54 -19.86
N CYS A 6 -20.79 -0.44 -20.41
CA CYS A 6 -19.50 0.11 -19.97
C CYS A 6 -19.58 1.16 -18.84
N SER A 7 -20.75 1.76 -18.58
CA SER A 7 -20.83 2.95 -17.71
C SER A 7 -20.73 2.65 -16.20
N PHE A 8 -20.99 1.42 -15.75
CA PHE A 8 -21.10 1.12 -14.31
C PHE A 8 -19.76 0.70 -13.64
N ARG A 9 -18.70 0.44 -14.43
CA ARG A 9 -17.39 0.02 -13.88
C ARG A 9 -16.39 1.16 -13.68
N ILE A 10 -16.62 2.33 -14.28
CA ILE A 10 -15.67 3.45 -14.28
C ILE A 10 -15.78 4.28 -12.98
N GLY A 11 -16.98 4.41 -12.41
CA GLY A 11 -17.20 5.18 -11.17
C GLY A 11 -16.51 4.61 -9.93
N CYS A 12 -16.24 3.31 -9.88
CA CYS A 12 -15.61 2.67 -8.72
C CYS A 12 -14.08 2.81 -8.72
N VAL A 13 -13.45 2.96 -9.89
CA VAL A 13 -11.99 3.09 -10.02
C VAL A 13 -11.52 4.52 -9.67
N MET A 14 -12.33 5.55 -9.98
CA MET A 14 -11.97 6.94 -9.69
C MET A 14 -12.10 7.32 -8.22
N LEU A 15 -12.99 6.68 -7.45
CA LEU A 15 -13.12 6.94 -6.01
C LEU A 15 -11.94 6.39 -5.20
N ALA A 16 -11.25 5.36 -5.72
CA ALA A 16 -10.03 4.82 -5.10
C ALA A 16 -8.81 5.72 -5.34
N LEU A 17 -8.74 6.39 -6.50
CA LEU A 17 -7.62 7.29 -6.87
C LEU A 17 -7.70 8.66 -6.18
N ALA A 18 -8.90 9.22 -6.01
CA ALA A 18 -9.09 10.52 -5.35
C ALA A 18 -8.75 10.50 -3.84
N SER A 19 -8.74 9.32 -3.21
CA SER A 19 -8.41 9.15 -1.80
C SER A 19 -6.90 9.12 -1.51
N TYR A 20 -6.06 8.98 -2.54
CA TYR A 20 -4.62 8.72 -2.38
C TYR A 20 -3.71 9.91 -2.69
N LEU A 21 -4.20 10.93 -3.42
CA LEU A 21 -3.40 12.08 -3.83
C LEU A 21 -3.32 13.21 -2.78
N GLY A 22 -3.93 13.04 -1.61
CA GLY A 22 -4.03 14.09 -0.58
C GLY A 22 -3.25 13.86 0.71
N ARG A 23 -2.45 12.79 0.84
CA ARG A 23 -1.77 12.48 2.11
C ARG A 23 -0.30 12.91 2.09
N PRO A 24 0.09 14.00 2.79
CA PRO A 24 1.50 14.26 3.04
C PRO A 24 2.07 13.10 3.87
N ALA A 25 3.19 12.56 3.39
CA ALA A 25 3.99 11.58 4.09
C ALA A 25 4.56 12.20 5.38
N GLY A 26 3.83 12.12 6.49
CA GLY A 26 4.23 12.77 7.73
C GLY A 26 3.41 12.35 8.94
N ALA A 27 4.00 11.46 9.75
CA ALA A 27 3.80 11.32 11.19
C ALA A 27 2.38 10.99 11.72
N PHE A 28 2.06 9.69 11.79
CA PHE A 28 1.17 9.17 12.83
C PHE A 28 2.02 8.67 14.01
N GLN A 29 2.38 9.58 14.92
CA GLN A 29 2.96 9.20 16.21
C GLN A 29 1.82 8.85 17.16
N LEU A 30 1.46 7.57 17.20
CA LEU A 30 0.62 7.03 18.26
C LEU A 30 1.45 6.98 19.54
N SER A 31 1.18 7.92 20.44
CA SER A 31 1.73 7.94 21.79
C SER A 31 1.47 6.60 22.49
N LYS A 32 2.54 5.95 22.95
CA LYS A 32 2.43 4.82 23.87
C LYS A 32 1.97 5.34 25.24
N PRO A 33 0.98 4.72 25.89
CA PRO A 33 0.65 5.07 27.26
C PRO A 33 1.83 4.70 28.17
N ILE A 34 2.25 5.69 28.95
CA ILE A 34 3.19 5.59 30.06
C ILE A 34 2.55 4.71 31.14
N GLY A 35 3.08 3.50 31.29
CA GLY A 35 2.77 2.57 32.37
C GLY A 35 4.03 2.30 33.17
N SER A 36 4.08 2.90 34.35
CA SER A 36 5.09 2.79 35.41
C SER A 36 5.42 1.34 35.78
N SER A 37 6.73 1.04 35.90
CA SER A 37 7.23 0.30 37.06
C SER A 37 8.71 0.59 37.30
N THR A 38 8.94 1.16 38.47
CA THR A 38 10.21 1.26 39.21
C THR A 38 10.80 -0.12 39.48
N ILE A 39 12.13 -0.23 39.46
CA ILE A 39 13.02 -0.83 40.49
C ILE A 39 14.43 -0.92 39.88
N GLY A 40 15.40 -0.32 40.56
CA GLY A 40 16.65 0.15 39.98
C GLY A 40 17.81 -0.84 39.93
N ALA A 41 18.90 -0.40 39.31
CA ALA A 41 20.28 -0.60 39.77
C ALA A 41 21.27 0.18 38.89
N ARG A 42 22.31 0.71 39.56
CA ARG A 42 23.61 1.21 39.08
C ARG A 42 23.65 2.49 38.23
N ARG A 43 24.04 3.58 38.90
CA ARG A 43 24.76 4.71 38.31
C ARG A 43 26.12 4.21 37.78
N SER A 44 26.27 4.09 36.47
CA SER A 44 27.55 4.30 35.80
C SER A 44 27.48 5.63 35.07
N ALA A 45 28.47 6.49 35.30
CA ALA A 45 28.57 7.82 34.73
C ALA A 45 28.38 7.78 33.19
N GLN A 46 27.37 8.49 32.70
CA GLN A 46 27.13 8.67 31.27
C GLN A 46 27.64 10.05 30.87
N PRO A 47 28.49 10.17 29.83
CA PRO A 47 28.90 11.47 29.32
C PRO A 47 27.68 12.21 28.76
N THR A 48 27.62 13.52 29.02
CA THR A 48 26.53 14.42 28.62
C THR A 48 26.20 14.26 27.13
N PRO A 49 24.92 14.06 26.75
CA PRO A 49 24.54 14.00 25.35
C PRO A 49 24.71 15.39 24.73
N THR A 50 25.63 15.50 23.77
CA THR A 50 25.73 16.69 22.92
C THR A 50 24.51 16.73 21.99
N ALA A 51 24.04 17.94 21.68
CA ALA A 51 22.75 18.21 21.01
C ALA A 51 22.57 17.63 19.59
N LEU A 52 23.49 16.80 19.09
CA LEU A 52 23.44 16.18 17.76
C LEU A 52 22.81 14.78 17.75
N ASP A 53 22.47 14.20 18.91
CA ASP A 53 21.82 12.87 19.00
C ASP A 53 20.30 12.87 18.68
N VAL A 54 19.72 14.03 18.36
CA VAL A 54 18.25 14.18 18.16
C VAL A 54 17.79 13.72 16.78
N ILE A 55 18.68 13.63 15.79
CA ILE A 55 18.33 13.08 14.48
C ILE A 55 18.71 11.60 14.47
N LYS A 56 17.86 10.77 15.06
CA LYS A 56 17.90 9.31 14.89
C LYS A 56 17.46 8.98 13.47
N VAL A 57 18.30 9.31 12.48
CA VAL A 57 18.17 8.82 11.12
C VAL A 57 18.20 7.31 11.25
N LYS A 58 17.06 6.66 10.97
CA LYS A 58 17.00 5.21 10.86
C LYS A 58 17.94 4.83 9.73
N LYS A 59 19.17 4.41 10.07
CA LYS A 59 20.09 3.83 9.09
C LYS A 59 19.32 2.73 8.38
N PRO A 60 19.30 2.70 7.03
CA PRO A 60 18.71 1.57 6.33
C PRO A 60 19.47 0.32 6.79
N ASP A 61 18.74 -0.59 7.42
CA ASP A 61 19.30 -1.85 7.87
C ASP A 61 19.89 -2.57 6.63
N PRO A 62 21.09 -3.14 6.72
CA PRO A 62 21.77 -3.73 5.56
C PRO A 62 21.06 -4.99 5.03
N PHE A 63 20.07 -5.49 5.75
CA PHE A 63 19.35 -6.72 5.44
C PHE A 63 17.90 -6.44 5.03
N SER A 64 17.45 -7.08 3.95
CA SER A 64 16.05 -7.07 3.52
C SER A 64 15.14 -7.54 4.64
N TYR A 65 13.90 -7.03 4.69
CA TYR A 65 12.88 -7.41 5.68
C TYR A 65 12.75 -8.94 5.82
N ALA A 66 12.87 -9.66 4.71
CA ALA A 66 12.85 -11.13 4.69
C ALA A 66 13.99 -11.74 5.52
N GLU A 67 15.21 -11.20 5.41
CA GLU A 67 16.37 -11.66 6.19
C GLU A 67 16.25 -11.27 7.68
N GLN A 68 15.70 -10.10 7.99
CA GLN A 68 15.44 -9.69 9.37
C GLN A 68 14.45 -10.61 10.07
N SER A 69 13.47 -11.15 9.34
CA SER A 69 12.49 -12.09 9.90
C SER A 69 13.10 -13.45 10.31
N ARG A 70 14.25 -13.83 9.72
CA ARG A 70 14.89 -15.13 9.99
C ARG A 70 15.44 -15.24 11.40
N LEU A 71 15.86 -14.10 11.99
CA LEU A 71 16.32 -14.01 13.37
C LEU A 71 15.24 -14.49 14.36
N TYR A 72 13.99 -14.19 14.05
CA TYR A 72 12.82 -14.48 14.90
C TYR A 72 12.19 -15.86 14.64
N ARG A 73 12.75 -16.65 13.70
CA ARG A 73 12.21 -17.99 13.37
C ARG A 73 12.33 -18.98 14.55
N ARG A 74 13.19 -18.69 15.52
CA ARG A 74 13.41 -19.51 16.73
C ARG A 74 13.03 -18.78 18.02
N ASP A 75 12.11 -17.82 17.94
CA ASP A 75 11.70 -17.09 19.13
C ASP A 75 10.93 -17.95 20.12
N PHE A 76 11.35 -17.82 21.37
CA PHE A 76 10.73 -18.43 22.52
C PHE A 76 9.39 -17.73 22.80
N TYR A 77 8.31 -18.50 22.92
CA TYR A 77 6.99 -17.96 23.21
C TYR A 77 6.94 -17.46 24.66
N ASP A 78 7.21 -16.17 24.85
CA ASP A 78 7.35 -15.58 26.17
C ASP A 78 5.99 -15.28 26.84
N HIS A 79 5.99 -15.07 28.16
CA HIS A 79 4.77 -14.81 28.92
C HIS A 79 3.99 -13.59 28.38
N ASP A 80 4.69 -12.53 27.99
CA ASP A 80 4.08 -11.34 27.40
C ASP A 80 3.42 -11.62 26.04
N ALA A 81 3.98 -12.56 25.26
CA ALA A 81 3.37 -13.00 24.01
C ALA A 81 2.07 -13.78 24.26
N TRP A 82 2.02 -14.58 25.34
CA TRP A 82 0.83 -15.30 25.80
C TRP A 82 -0.31 -14.35 26.20
N LEU A 83 0.00 -13.27 26.93
CA LEU A 83 -0.99 -12.25 27.28
C LEU A 83 -1.51 -11.52 26.04
N LYS A 84 -0.63 -11.11 25.13
CA LYS A 84 -1.01 -10.46 23.86
C LYS A 84 -1.90 -11.34 22.99
N HIS A 85 -1.64 -12.65 22.97
CA HIS A 85 -2.46 -13.59 22.20
C HIS A 85 -3.91 -13.68 22.70
N ARG A 86 -4.12 -13.52 24.02
CA ARG A 86 -5.43 -13.55 24.68
C ARG A 86 -6.12 -12.19 24.80
N ALA A 87 -5.48 -11.10 24.36
CA ALA A 87 -6.07 -9.78 24.43
C ALA A 87 -7.37 -9.71 23.59
N LYS A 88 -8.45 -9.21 24.18
CA LYS A 88 -9.76 -9.07 23.52
C LYS A 88 -9.72 -8.17 22.27
N ASN A 89 -8.79 -7.21 22.23
CA ASN A 89 -8.62 -6.25 21.14
C ASN A 89 -7.62 -6.71 20.05
N ARG A 90 -7.22 -8.00 20.05
CA ARG A 90 -6.25 -8.54 19.10
C ARG A 90 -6.65 -8.37 17.64
N PHE A 91 -7.94 -8.51 17.35
CA PHE A 91 -8.44 -8.51 15.97
C PHE A 91 -8.21 -7.16 15.27
N VAL A 92 -8.55 -6.05 15.95
CA VAL A 92 -8.36 -4.69 15.43
C VAL A 92 -6.88 -4.38 15.19
N GLY A 93 -6.01 -4.76 16.14
CA GLY A 93 -4.56 -4.59 16.00
C GLY A 93 -3.96 -5.47 14.90
N THR A 94 -4.56 -6.63 14.62
CA THR A 94 -4.11 -7.53 13.55
C THR A 94 -4.53 -6.98 12.17
N ILE A 95 -5.75 -6.48 12.03
CA ILE A 95 -6.22 -5.84 10.80
C ILE A 95 -5.35 -4.62 10.45
N ALA A 96 -5.09 -3.75 11.42
CA ALA A 96 -4.24 -2.59 11.21
C ALA A 96 -2.82 -2.98 10.76
N LYS A 97 -2.28 -4.08 11.30
CA LYS A 97 -0.95 -4.61 10.94
C LYS A 97 -0.93 -5.41 9.64
N MET A 98 -2.08 -5.79 9.08
CA MET A 98 -2.09 -6.48 7.78
C MET A 98 -1.49 -5.62 6.68
N PHE A 99 -1.70 -4.30 6.72
CA PHE A 99 -1.11 -3.34 5.78
C PHE A 99 0.42 -3.21 5.89
N GLU A 100 1.00 -3.58 7.03
CA GLU A 100 2.46 -3.60 7.25
C GLU A 100 3.06 -5.00 7.06
N SER A 101 2.28 -5.96 6.57
CA SER A 101 2.74 -7.34 6.38
C SER A 101 3.83 -7.45 5.31
N GLY A 102 4.72 -8.43 5.47
CA GLY A 102 5.81 -8.69 4.54
C GLY A 102 5.36 -8.95 3.11
N VAL A 103 4.17 -9.52 2.93
CA VAL A 103 3.58 -9.78 1.61
C VAL A 103 3.31 -8.47 0.87
N ILE A 104 2.65 -7.50 1.52
CA ILE A 104 2.36 -6.21 0.89
C ILE A 104 3.66 -5.47 0.59
N ARG A 105 4.66 -5.52 1.48
CA ARG A 105 5.96 -4.88 1.21
C ARG A 105 6.74 -5.50 0.05
N GLN A 106 6.57 -6.79 -0.20
CA GLN A 106 7.21 -7.47 -1.33
C GLN A 106 6.48 -7.19 -2.65
N LEU A 107 5.14 -7.15 -2.62
CA LEU A 107 4.31 -6.96 -3.82
C LEU A 107 4.01 -5.48 -4.13
N ALA A 108 4.31 -4.55 -3.21
CA ALA A 108 3.94 -3.14 -3.35
C ALA A 108 4.52 -2.50 -4.61
N ASP A 109 5.80 -2.74 -4.90
CA ASP A 109 6.48 -2.12 -6.05
C ASP A 109 5.89 -2.62 -7.37
N GLU A 110 5.57 -3.92 -7.46
CA GLU A 110 4.96 -4.53 -8.63
C GLU A 110 3.53 -4.02 -8.86
N ILE A 111 2.72 -3.99 -7.79
CA ILE A 111 1.35 -3.48 -7.85
C ILE A 111 1.35 -2.00 -8.23
N PHE A 112 2.30 -1.22 -7.71
CA PHE A 112 2.41 0.20 -8.04
C PHE A 112 2.77 0.41 -9.52
N LEU A 113 3.69 -0.38 -10.06
CA LEU A 113 4.06 -0.30 -11.47
C LEU A 113 2.86 -0.65 -12.38
N ILE A 114 2.18 -1.77 -12.10
CA ILE A 114 1.01 -2.19 -12.90
C ILE A 114 -0.12 -1.16 -12.77
N GLY A 115 -0.36 -0.64 -11.56
CA GLY A 115 -1.31 0.43 -11.32
C GLY A 115 -0.96 1.71 -12.08
N ALA A 116 0.32 2.11 -12.12
CA ALA A 116 0.78 3.28 -12.86
C ALA A 116 0.53 3.12 -14.37
N VAL A 117 0.82 1.95 -14.94
CA VAL A 117 0.56 1.67 -16.36
C VAL A 117 -0.94 1.66 -16.65
N ALA A 118 -1.74 1.00 -15.82
CA ALA A 118 -3.19 0.93 -16.00
C ALA A 118 -3.86 2.30 -15.90
N THR A 119 -3.44 3.12 -14.93
CA THR A 119 -3.94 4.49 -14.75
C THR A 119 -3.52 5.40 -15.89
N PHE A 120 -2.28 5.27 -16.37
CA PHE A 120 -1.81 5.99 -17.55
C PHE A 120 -2.66 5.67 -18.79
N VAL A 121 -2.90 4.38 -19.07
CA VAL A 121 -3.72 3.95 -20.23
C VAL A 121 -5.17 4.45 -20.11
N CYS A 122 -5.75 4.38 -18.90
CA CYS A 122 -7.10 4.88 -18.64
C CYS A 122 -7.19 6.39 -18.89
N LEU A 123 -6.30 7.18 -18.27
CA LEU A 123 -6.26 8.62 -18.43
C LEU A 123 -5.99 9.03 -19.88
N PHE A 124 -5.06 8.36 -20.56
CA PHE A 124 -4.76 8.64 -21.96
C PHE A 124 -5.99 8.39 -22.85
N ASN A 125 -6.65 7.25 -22.72
CA ASN A 125 -7.84 6.96 -23.54
C ASN A 125 -9.02 7.91 -23.22
N SER A 126 -9.22 8.24 -21.94
CA SER A 126 -10.29 9.16 -21.51
C SER A 126 -10.04 10.61 -21.93
N LEU A 127 -8.82 11.14 -21.83
CA LEU A 127 -8.55 12.55 -22.16
C LEU A 127 -8.25 12.76 -23.64
N CYS A 128 -7.58 11.82 -24.30
CA CYS A 128 -7.02 12.03 -25.63
C CYS A 128 -7.81 11.40 -26.77
N VAL A 129 -8.62 10.36 -26.53
CA VAL A 129 -9.23 9.56 -27.61
C VAL A 129 -10.76 9.61 -27.59
N VAL A 130 -11.39 9.18 -26.49
CA VAL A 130 -12.84 8.99 -26.41
C VAL A 130 -13.55 10.18 -25.77
N GLY A 131 -12.84 10.98 -24.97
CA GLY A 131 -13.47 11.95 -24.07
C GLY A 131 -13.86 11.30 -22.74
N TYR A 132 -14.18 12.12 -21.74
CA TYR A 132 -14.54 11.65 -20.41
C TYR A 132 -15.94 12.14 -20.03
N GLU A 133 -16.60 11.40 -19.14
CA GLU A 133 -17.90 11.76 -18.57
C GLU A 133 -17.70 12.27 -17.16
N ASP A 134 -18.15 13.49 -16.89
CA ASP A 134 -18.06 14.07 -15.56
C ASP A 134 -19.07 13.46 -14.57
N PHE A 135 -18.91 13.73 -13.28
CA PHE A 135 -19.88 13.30 -12.25
C PHE A 135 -21.29 13.89 -12.43
N GLN A 136 -21.45 14.84 -13.35
CA GLN A 136 -22.74 15.43 -13.75
C GLN A 136 -23.29 14.80 -15.05
N ASN A 137 -22.68 13.72 -15.55
CA ASN A 137 -23.00 13.07 -16.83
C ASN A 137 -22.93 14.02 -18.02
N VAL A 138 -21.94 14.92 -18.01
CA VAL A 138 -21.64 15.78 -19.15
C VAL A 138 -20.43 15.18 -19.85
N HIS A 139 -20.57 14.92 -21.15
CA HIS A 139 -19.48 14.41 -21.97
C HIS A 139 -18.57 15.55 -22.38
N HIS A 140 -17.29 15.43 -22.03
CA HIS A 140 -16.26 16.34 -22.47
C HIS A 140 -15.52 15.74 -23.67
N ASP A 141 -15.48 16.52 -24.75
CA ASP A 141 -14.78 16.14 -25.98
C ASP A 141 -13.27 15.93 -25.73
N PRO A 142 -12.63 15.02 -26.47
CA PRO A 142 -11.21 14.73 -26.33
C PRO A 142 -10.33 15.91 -26.76
N ILE A 143 -9.15 16.02 -26.15
CA ILE A 143 -8.18 17.09 -26.45
C ILE A 143 -7.63 16.97 -27.89
N PHE A 144 -7.46 15.74 -28.39
CA PHE A 144 -6.99 15.50 -29.75
C PHE A 144 -8.17 15.15 -30.68
N ILE A 145 -8.64 16.16 -31.41
CA ILE A 145 -9.76 16.05 -32.36
C ILE A 145 -9.38 15.20 -33.58
N TYR A 146 -8.08 15.11 -33.91
CA TYR A 146 -7.55 14.34 -35.05
C TYR A 146 -7.07 12.95 -34.62
N GLY A 147 -8.00 12.10 -34.19
CA GLY A 147 -7.89 10.63 -34.26
C GLY A 147 -6.59 10.02 -33.74
N ALA A 148 -6.27 10.21 -32.46
CA ALA A 148 -5.22 9.41 -31.82
C ALA A 148 -5.64 7.91 -31.79
N PRO A 149 -4.69 6.97 -31.97
CA PRO A 149 -5.02 5.55 -31.93
C PRO A 149 -5.47 5.13 -30.54
N LEU A 150 -6.55 4.34 -30.48
CA LEU A 150 -7.06 3.77 -29.24
C LEU A 150 -6.03 2.78 -28.67
N VAL A 151 -5.52 3.06 -27.48
CA VAL A 151 -4.53 2.19 -26.82
C VAL A 151 -5.28 1.08 -26.11
N THR A 152 -5.36 -0.09 -26.74
CA THR A 152 -5.91 -1.31 -26.14
C THR A 152 -4.91 -2.44 -26.24
N LEU A 153 -4.92 -3.32 -25.24
CA LEU A 153 -4.21 -4.58 -25.29
C LEU A 153 -5.23 -5.69 -25.64
N PRO A 154 -4.92 -6.61 -26.57
CA PRO A 154 -5.77 -7.77 -26.82
C PRO A 154 -5.95 -8.58 -25.53
N GLY A 155 -7.19 -8.72 -25.06
CA GLY A 155 -7.51 -9.44 -23.81
C GLY A 155 -7.47 -10.97 -23.92
N GLU A 156 -7.42 -11.50 -25.14
CA GLU A 156 -7.43 -12.94 -25.42
C GLU A 156 -6.22 -13.69 -24.84
N PRO A 157 -4.95 -13.28 -25.08
CA PRO A 157 -3.80 -13.99 -24.52
C PRO A 157 -3.80 -13.98 -22.99
N PHE A 158 -4.24 -12.88 -22.37
CA PHE A 158 -4.33 -12.77 -20.92
C PHE A 158 -5.39 -13.70 -20.31
N SER A 159 -6.52 -13.84 -21.00
CA SER A 159 -7.60 -14.74 -20.58
C SER A 159 -7.21 -16.21 -20.69
N LEU A 160 -6.42 -16.56 -21.71
CA LEU A 160 -5.90 -17.93 -21.90
C LEU A 160 -4.79 -18.29 -20.90
N SER A 161 -3.93 -17.34 -20.52
CA SER A 161 -2.81 -17.60 -19.60
C SER A 161 -3.22 -17.61 -18.12
N SER A 162 -4.25 -16.86 -17.74
CA SER A 162 -4.74 -16.76 -16.35
C SER A 162 -5.02 -18.11 -15.67
N PRO A 163 -5.78 -19.06 -16.27
CA PRO A 163 -6.03 -20.35 -15.64
C PRO A 163 -4.76 -21.22 -15.51
N ALA A 164 -3.82 -21.12 -16.46
CA ALA A 164 -2.57 -21.86 -16.40
C ALA A 164 -1.64 -21.38 -15.27
N LEU A 165 -1.55 -20.05 -15.09
CA LEU A 165 -0.80 -19.45 -13.97
C LEU A 165 -1.42 -19.84 -12.63
N SER A 166 -2.75 -19.86 -12.54
CA SER A 166 -3.47 -20.27 -11.33
C SER A 166 -3.26 -21.74 -10.92
N LEU A 167 -2.86 -22.63 -11.84
CA LEU A 167 -2.55 -24.02 -11.51
C LEU A 167 -1.11 -24.24 -11.04
N LEU A 168 -0.22 -23.27 -11.28
CA LEU A 168 1.21 -23.36 -10.92
C LEU A 168 1.51 -22.77 -9.53
N LEU A 169 0.61 -21.90 -9.04
CA LEU A 169 0.69 -21.17 -7.77
C LEU A 169 -0.03 -21.91 -6.64
#